data_AF-A0A946MDE7-F1
#
_entry.id   AF-A0A946MDE7-F1
#
_cell.length_a   1.000
_cell.length_b   1.000
_cell.length_c   1.000
_cell.angle_alpha   90.00
_cell.angle_beta   90.00
_cell.angle_gamma   90.00
#
_symmetry.space_group_name_H-M   'P 1'
#
loop_
_entity.id
_entity.type
_entity.pdbx_description
1 polymer ?
#
loop_
_entity_poly.entity_id
_entity_poly.type
_entity_poly.pdbx_seq_one_letter_code
_entity_poly.pdbx_strand_id
1 'polypeptide(L)' 'MSHEPILIVGAGGHARACIDVIEQEERFAIKGLVGLAKEV' A
#
# COMPACT_ATOMS: atom_id res chain seq x y z
N MET A 1 -12.84 12.14 9.40
CA MET A 1 -13.23 11.22 8.31
C MET A 1 -12.54 9.89 8.56
N SER A 2 -13.18 8.74 8.29
CA SER A 2 -12.52 7.43 8.40
C SER A 2 -12.04 7.00 7.03
N HIS A 3 -10.72 6.89 6.83
CA HIS A 3 -10.16 6.33 5.59
C HIS A 3 -10.45 4.83 5.52
N GLU A 4 -10.86 4.35 4.35
CA GLU A 4 -11.16 2.93 4.14
C GLU A 4 -9.87 2.10 4.26
N PRO A 5 -9.82 1.08 5.14
CA PRO A 5 -8.61 0.30 5.35
C PRO A 5 -8.37 -0.65 4.18
N ILE A 6 -7.14 -0.69 3.69
CA ILE A 6 -6.75 -1.56 2.57
C ILE A 6 -5.46 -2.34 2.87
N LEU A 7 -5.28 -3.45 2.15
CA LEU A 7 -4.03 -4.21 2.10
C LEU A 7 -3.46 -4.12 0.69
N ILE A 8 -2.16 -3.91 0.56
CA ILE A 8 -1.47 -3.95 -0.73
C ILE A 8 -0.90 -5.35 -0.96
N VAL A 9 -1.13 -5.92 -2.14
CA VAL A 9 -0.60 -7.22 -2.54
C VAL A 9 0.42 -7.03 -3.66
N GLY A 10 1.64 -7.52 -3.43
CA GLY A 10 2.82 -7.30 -4.24
C GLY A 10 3.74 -6.25 -3.61
N ALA A 11 4.92 -6.67 -3.14
CA ALA A 11 5.94 -5.81 -2.51
C ALA A 11 7.14 -5.49 -3.44
N GLY A 12 6.96 -5.68 -4.75
CA GLY A 12 8.00 -5.35 -5.74
C GLY A 12 8.17 -3.84 -5.95
N GLY A 13 9.06 -3.44 -6.87
CA GLY A 13 9.42 -2.03 -7.08
C GLY A 13 8.27 -1.07 -7.38
N HIS A 14 7.16 -1.54 -7.95
CA HIS A 14 5.97 -0.73 -8.21
C HIS A 14 5.13 -0.42 -6.96
N ALA A 15 5.25 -1.24 -5.91
CA ALA A 15 4.46 -1.08 -4.69
C ALA A 15 4.67 0.30 -4.06
N ARG A 16 5.90 0.79 -4.09
CA ARG A 16 6.26 2.12 -3.59
C ARG A 16 5.52 3.24 -4.33
N ALA A 17 5.48 3.19 -5.66
CA ALA A 17 4.76 4.20 -6.43
C ALA A 17 3.25 4.18 -6.14
N CYS A 18 2.67 3.00 -5.91
CA CYS A 18 1.27 2.90 -5.49
C CYS A 18 1.04 3.48 -4.08
N ILE A 19 1.94 3.21 -3.13
CA ILE A 19 1.87 3.75 -1.77
C ILE A 19 1.91 5.28 -1.81
N ASP A 20 2.85 5.87 -2.56
CA ASP A 20 3.00 7.32 -2.66
C ASP A 20 1.71 8.01 -3.14
N VAL A 21 1.03 7.42 -4.13
CA VAL A 21 -0.25 7.95 -4.65
C VAL A 21 -1.38 7.77 -3.64
N ILE A 22 -1.48 6.61 -2.99
CA ILE A 22 -2.54 6.31 -2.01
C ILE A 22 -2.44 7.24 -0.80
N GLU A 23 -1.22 7.51 -0.32
CA GLU A 23 -0.97 8.42 0.80
C GLU A 23 -1.29 9.88 0.42
N GLN A 24 -0.94 10.31 -0.80
CA GLN A 24 -1.24 11.66 -1.28
C GLN A 24 -2.74 11.93 -1.47
N GLU A 25 -3.51 10.93 -1.89
CA GLU A 25 -4.95 11.06 -2.12
C GLU A 25 -5.78 11.08 -0.84
N GLU A 26 -5.19 10.76 0.33
CA GLU A 26 -5.84 10.75 1.66
C GLU A 26 -7.20 9.99 1.69
N ARG A 27 -7.39 9.04 0.80
CA ARG A 27 -8.67 8.32 0.64
C ARG A 27 -8.70 7.00 1.41
N PHE A 28 -7.56 6.32 1.48
CA PHE A 28 -7.44 4.98 2.06
C PHE A 28 -6.38 4.95 3.17
N ALA A 29 -6.55 4.03 4.13
CA ALA A 29 -5.54 3.75 5.15
C ALA A 29 -4.88 2.40 4.85
N ILE A 30 -3.62 2.43 4.44
CA ILE A 30 -2.84 1.21 4.21
C ILE A 30 -2.61 0.52 5.57
N LYS A 31 -3.05 -0.73 5.70
CA LYS A 31 -2.90 -1.55 6.92
C LYS A 31 -1.81 -2.61 6.83
N GLY A 32 -1.23 -2.80 5.65
CA GLY A 32 -0.14 -3.73 5.44
C GLY A 32 0.16 -3.98 3.98
N LEU A 33 1.27 -4.67 3.76
CA LEU A 33 1.79 -5.08 2.47
C LEU A 33 2.03 -6.59 2.50
N VAL A 34 1.60 -7.30 1.47
CA VAL A 34 1.83 -8.74 1.29
C VAL A 34 2.78 -8.94 0.13
N GLY A 35 3.94 -9.51 0.39
CA GLY A 35 4.95 -9.84 -0.62
C GLY A 35 5.49 -11.25 -0.44
N LEU A 36 6.24 -11.71 -1.43
CA LEU A 36 7.07 -12.90 -1.26
C LEU A 36 8.21 -12.58 -0.29
N ALA A 37 8.77 -13.59 0.38
CA ALA A 37 9.86 -13.40 1.34
C ALA A 37 11.11 -12.69 0.77
N LYS A 38 11.28 -12.66 -0.56
CA LYS A 38 12.37 -11.93 -1.25
C LYS A 38 12.05 -10.46 -1.55
N GLU A 39 10.83 -10.03 -1.31
CA GLU A 39 10.28 -8.70 -1.64
C GLU A 39 10.00 -7.85 -0.40
N VAL A 40 10.18 -8.42 0.81
CA VAL A 40 9.95 -7.77 2.10
C VAL A 40 11.27 -7.66 2.87
#